data_AF-A0A1E5UFC9-F1
#
_entry.id   AF-A0A1E5UFC9-F1
#
_cell.length_a   1.000
_cell.length_b   1.000
_cell.length_c   1.000
_cell.angle_alpha   90.00
_cell.angle_beta   90.00
_cell.angle_gamma   90.00
#
_symmetry.space_group_name_H-M   'P 1'
#
loop_
_entity.id
_entity.type
_entity.pdbx_description
1 polymer ?
#
loop_
_entity_poly.entity_id
_entity_poly.type
_entity_poly.pdbx_seq_one_letter_code
_entity_poly.pdbx_strand_id
1 'polypeptide(L)'
;MTEQKLKEYFENKITIDELKSDVKNSQTKTGCDTTSVYIQQINDGEFEIQKEHLIKLCNDFITRKLDSEDLTTIAFSLIASEYFDWNGDEISNVIFDWDNSKIGYDINLKNVQLWKDYLENGNYNLDKNELKEKFRSKGKFLNLYQQIDQILWEYWDPIGINDDAPRDEYQGYTPLILKLVKSKSDSAKIAEKLYEIETELIGLSGNYENCLKVAEKINNLEKKNVV
;
A
#
# COMPACT_ATOMS: atom_id res chain seq x y z
N MET A 1 -10.66 15.53 3.33
CA MET A 1 -11.52 16.27 2.42
C MET A 1 -12.72 16.70 3.22
N THR A 2 -13.56 17.56 2.66
CA THR A 2 -14.85 17.87 3.27
C THR A 2 -15.94 17.05 2.59
N GLU A 3 -16.83 16.45 3.37
CA GLU A 3 -18.01 15.77 2.83
C GLU A 3 -18.88 16.74 2.03
N GLN A 4 -18.90 18.02 2.44
CA GLN A 4 -19.58 19.10 1.74
C GLN A 4 -19.08 19.28 0.29
N LYS A 5 -17.76 19.27 0.05
CA LYS A 5 -17.22 19.36 -1.31
C LYS A 5 -17.56 18.13 -2.15
N LEU A 6 -17.52 16.94 -1.56
CA LEU A 6 -17.90 15.71 -2.26
C LEU A 6 -19.37 15.73 -2.68
N LYS A 7 -20.26 16.13 -1.75
CA LYS A 7 -21.69 16.32 -2.00
C LYS A 7 -21.93 17.35 -3.10
N GLU A 8 -21.32 18.53 -3.01
CA GLU A 8 -21.43 19.60 -4.02
C GLU A 8 -20.98 19.11 -5.39
N TYR A 9 -19.93 18.30 -5.45
CA TYR A 9 -19.47 17.71 -6.69
C TYR A 9 -20.50 16.73 -7.26
N PHE A 10 -21.09 15.85 -6.46
CA PHE A 10 -22.16 14.95 -6.93
C PHE A 10 -23.39 15.72 -7.42
N GLU A 11 -23.73 16.83 -6.77
CA GLU A 11 -24.80 17.74 -7.19
C GLU A 11 -24.44 18.66 -8.38
N ASN A 12 -23.24 18.51 -8.96
CA ASN A 12 -22.73 19.33 -10.07
C ASN A 12 -22.59 20.83 -9.74
N LYS A 13 -22.41 21.19 -8.45
CA LYS A 13 -22.22 22.56 -7.98
C LYS A 13 -20.77 23.03 -8.05
N ILE A 14 -19.82 22.09 -8.03
CA ILE A 14 -18.40 22.36 -8.21
C ILE A 14 -17.80 21.47 -9.30
N THR A 15 -16.65 21.89 -9.80
CA THR A 15 -15.85 21.13 -10.77
C THR A 15 -15.04 20.03 -10.10
N ILE A 16 -14.54 19.10 -10.92
CA ILE A 16 -13.61 18.06 -10.45
C ILE A 16 -12.27 18.63 -9.98
N ASP A 17 -11.79 19.73 -10.57
CA ASP A 17 -10.53 20.35 -10.14
C ASP A 17 -10.65 20.92 -8.72
N GLU A 18 -11.82 21.48 -8.38
CA GLU A 18 -12.13 21.93 -7.03
C GLU A 18 -12.21 20.77 -6.03
N LEU A 19 -12.90 19.69 -6.38
CA LEU A 19 -12.94 18.48 -5.54
C LEU A 19 -11.54 17.90 -5.34
N LYS A 20 -10.77 17.76 -6.42
CA LYS A 20 -9.40 17.22 -6.37
C LYS A 20 -8.50 18.03 -5.44
N SER A 21 -8.58 19.36 -5.51
CA SER A 21 -7.84 20.24 -4.60
C SER A 21 -8.18 19.94 -3.14
N ASP A 22 -9.47 19.80 -2.81
CA ASP A 22 -9.95 19.47 -1.46
C ASP A 22 -9.48 18.08 -0.98
N VAL A 23 -9.51 17.08 -1.87
CA VAL A 23 -8.99 15.74 -1.62
C VAL A 23 -7.49 15.78 -1.30
N LYS A 24 -6.69 16.42 -2.17
CA LYS A 24 -5.24 16.50 -1.99
C LYS A 24 -4.83 17.25 -0.73
N ASN A 25 -5.49 18.36 -0.42
CA ASN A 25 -5.18 19.15 0.77
C ASN A 25 -5.46 18.40 2.08
N SER A 26 -6.21 17.30 2.01
CA SER A 26 -6.53 16.50 3.19
C SER A 26 -5.61 15.32 3.45
N GLN A 27 -4.77 14.99 2.47
CA GLN A 27 -3.80 13.92 2.57
C GLN A 27 -2.52 14.48 3.21
N THR A 28 -2.02 13.80 4.23
CA THR A 28 -0.70 14.08 4.81
C THR A 28 0.12 12.80 4.81
N LYS A 29 1.27 12.81 4.14
CA LYS A 29 2.18 11.66 4.12
C LYS A 29 2.85 11.52 5.48
N THR A 30 2.59 10.42 6.18
CA THR A 30 3.10 10.15 7.53
C THR A 30 4.15 9.04 7.58
N GLY A 31 4.41 8.38 6.45
CA GLY A 31 5.46 7.36 6.31
C GLY A 31 5.78 7.04 4.84
N CYS A 32 6.59 6.00 4.58
CA CYS A 32 6.88 5.56 3.20
C CYS A 32 5.59 5.20 2.44
N ASP A 33 4.71 4.42 3.09
CA ASP A 33 3.47 3.89 2.51
C ASP A 33 2.21 4.29 3.31
N THR A 34 2.36 5.21 4.27
CA THR A 34 1.28 5.65 5.15
C THR A 34 0.91 7.09 4.85
N THR A 35 -0.37 7.31 4.56
CA THR A 35 -0.98 8.63 4.38
C THR A 35 -2.11 8.72 5.39
N SER A 36 -2.12 9.77 6.22
CA SER A 36 -3.27 10.11 7.04
C SER A 36 -4.21 11.01 6.23
N VAL A 37 -5.51 10.77 6.35
CA VAL A 37 -6.56 11.58 5.71
C VAL A 37 -7.37 12.24 6.80
N TYR A 38 -7.51 13.56 6.74
CA TYR A 38 -8.45 14.30 7.59
C TYR A 38 -9.79 14.47 6.87
N ILE A 39 -10.91 14.11 7.49
CA ILE A 39 -12.26 14.29 6.92
C ILE A 39 -13.06 15.26 7.79
N GLN A 40 -13.60 16.31 7.18
CA GLN A 40 -14.59 17.17 7.82
C GLN A 40 -16.00 16.66 7.49
N GLN A 41 -16.67 16.13 8.50
CA GLN A 41 -18.00 15.53 8.40
C GLN A 41 -19.13 16.57 8.38
N ILE A 42 -20.27 16.20 7.79
CA ILE A 42 -21.56 16.87 7.90
C ILE A 42 -22.34 16.18 9.02
N ASN A 43 -22.82 16.95 10.00
CA ASN A 43 -23.47 16.37 11.19
C ASN A 43 -24.98 16.16 11.04
N ASP A 44 -25.62 16.77 10.03
CA ASP A 44 -27.08 16.80 9.90
C ASP A 44 -27.53 16.40 8.49
N GLY A 45 -28.50 15.47 8.43
CA GLY A 45 -29.12 14.99 7.20
C GLY A 45 -28.47 13.72 6.65
N GLU A 46 -28.85 13.36 5.44
CA GLU A 46 -28.35 12.19 4.72
C GLU A 46 -28.19 12.51 3.23
N PHE A 47 -27.31 11.79 2.55
CA PHE A 47 -27.18 11.83 1.10
C PHE A 47 -26.98 10.42 0.55
N GLU A 48 -27.94 9.96 -0.23
CA GLU A 48 -27.87 8.63 -0.84
C GLU A 48 -26.94 8.63 -2.07
N ILE A 49 -25.89 7.81 -2.03
CA ILE A 49 -25.00 7.57 -3.16
C ILE A 49 -25.69 6.65 -4.15
N GLN A 50 -25.77 7.12 -5.40
CA GLN A 50 -26.31 6.38 -6.53
C GLN A 50 -25.19 5.90 -7.45
N LYS A 51 -25.48 4.93 -8.33
CA LYS A 51 -24.52 4.37 -9.28
C LYS A 51 -23.91 5.46 -10.18
N GLU A 52 -24.70 6.48 -10.54
CA GLU A 52 -24.28 7.61 -11.38
C GLU A 52 -23.17 8.43 -10.73
N HIS A 53 -23.17 8.55 -9.39
CA HIS A 53 -22.13 9.27 -8.65
C HIS A 53 -20.78 8.56 -8.79
N LEU A 54 -20.76 7.23 -8.65
CA LEU A 54 -19.54 6.44 -8.84
C LEU A 54 -19.10 6.38 -10.31
N ILE A 55 -20.03 6.25 -11.25
CA ILE A 55 -19.73 6.32 -12.69
C ILE A 55 -19.10 7.66 -13.07
N LYS A 56 -19.56 8.76 -12.45
CA LYS A 56 -18.97 10.10 -12.63
C LYS A 56 -17.50 10.12 -12.21
N LEU A 57 -17.17 9.56 -11.04
CA LEU A 57 -15.79 9.42 -10.56
C LEU A 57 -14.94 8.53 -11.47
N CYS A 58 -15.49 7.42 -11.96
CA CYS A 58 -14.82 6.57 -12.96
C CYS A 58 -14.45 7.37 -14.22
N ASN A 59 -15.36 8.19 -14.75
CA ASN A 59 -15.09 9.01 -15.93
C ASN A 59 -14.00 10.04 -15.68
N ASP A 60 -13.97 10.67 -14.51
CA ASP A 60 -12.93 11.63 -14.16
C ASP A 60 -11.57 10.96 -13.95
N PHE A 61 -11.52 9.71 -13.48
CA PHE A 61 -10.28 8.91 -13.48
C PHE A 61 -9.86 8.51 -14.91
N ILE A 62 -10.77 8.01 -15.73
CA ILE A 62 -10.50 7.60 -17.12
C ILE A 62 -9.96 8.77 -17.95
N THR A 63 -10.49 9.98 -17.72
CA THR A 63 -10.02 11.23 -18.34
C THR A 63 -8.78 11.84 -17.66
N ARG A 64 -8.18 11.12 -16.71
CA ARG A 64 -6.96 11.49 -15.96
C ARG A 64 -7.07 12.75 -15.11
N LYS A 65 -8.28 13.11 -14.72
CA LYS A 65 -8.53 14.21 -13.78
C LYS A 65 -8.38 13.74 -12.34
N LEU A 66 -8.71 12.48 -12.04
CA LEU A 66 -8.38 11.83 -10.77
C LEU A 66 -7.27 10.80 -10.94
N ASP A 67 -6.51 10.57 -9.86
CA ASP A 67 -5.57 9.46 -9.74
C ASP A 67 -6.05 8.42 -8.71
N SER A 68 -5.24 7.38 -8.48
CA SER A 68 -5.61 6.26 -7.61
C SER A 68 -5.70 6.65 -6.14
N GLU A 69 -4.87 7.60 -5.70
CA GLU A 69 -4.89 8.08 -4.32
C GLU A 69 -6.13 8.93 -4.07
N ASP A 70 -6.53 9.73 -5.06
CA ASP A 70 -7.78 10.48 -5.04
C ASP A 70 -9.00 9.53 -4.85
N LEU A 71 -9.14 8.49 -5.69
CA LEU A 71 -10.26 7.53 -5.58
C LEU A 71 -10.25 6.74 -4.27
N THR A 72 -9.08 6.31 -3.81
CA THR A 72 -8.95 5.61 -2.51
C THR A 72 -9.42 6.52 -1.36
N THR A 73 -9.03 7.80 -1.40
CA THR A 73 -9.40 8.78 -0.37
C THR A 73 -10.90 9.07 -0.36
N ILE A 74 -11.51 9.19 -1.55
CA ILE A 74 -12.96 9.37 -1.68
C ILE A 74 -13.70 8.14 -1.16
N ALA A 75 -13.27 6.93 -1.51
CA ALA A 75 -13.89 5.69 -1.02
C ALA A 75 -13.80 5.58 0.52
N PHE A 76 -12.63 5.85 1.09
CA PHE A 76 -12.45 5.92 2.54
C PHE A 76 -13.40 6.94 3.18
N SER A 77 -13.57 8.11 2.55
CA SER A 77 -14.47 9.15 3.06
C SER A 77 -15.94 8.74 3.05
N LEU A 78 -16.37 7.97 2.04
CA LEU A 78 -17.72 7.43 1.99
C LEU A 78 -17.95 6.38 3.08
N ILE A 79 -17.00 5.47 3.29
CA ILE A 79 -17.08 4.43 4.34
C ILE A 79 -17.08 5.02 5.75
N ALA A 80 -16.27 6.05 5.99
CA ALA A 80 -16.13 6.67 7.30
C ALA A 80 -17.23 7.72 7.61
N SER A 81 -18.15 7.94 6.67
CA SER A 81 -19.22 8.93 6.80
C SER A 81 -20.46 8.33 7.45
N GLU A 82 -21.08 9.08 8.36
CA GLU A 82 -22.47 8.80 8.81
C GLU A 82 -23.49 9.54 7.93
N TYR A 83 -23.05 10.47 7.07
CA TYR A 83 -23.89 11.31 6.23
C TYR A 83 -24.19 10.66 4.87
N PHE A 84 -23.21 9.97 4.29
CA PHE A 84 -23.38 9.25 3.03
C PHE A 84 -23.87 7.82 3.28
N ASP A 85 -24.99 7.46 2.66
CA ASP A 85 -25.54 6.11 2.71
C ASP A 85 -25.77 5.57 1.28
N TRP A 86 -25.92 4.26 1.12
CA TRP A 86 -26.20 3.66 -0.18
C TRP A 86 -26.89 2.32 -0.07
N ASN A 87 -27.64 1.99 -1.12
CA ASN A 87 -28.28 0.70 -1.28
C ASN A 87 -27.71 -0.05 -2.49
N GLY A 88 -27.49 -1.36 -2.32
CA GLY A 88 -27.11 -2.28 -3.40
C GLY A 88 -25.67 -2.77 -3.32
N ASP A 89 -25.50 -4.02 -3.75
CA ASP A 89 -24.21 -4.74 -3.72
C ASP A 89 -23.21 -4.11 -4.69
N GLU A 90 -23.67 -3.51 -5.79
CA GLU A 90 -22.77 -2.94 -6.80
C GLU A 90 -22.04 -1.70 -6.29
N ILE A 91 -22.75 -0.79 -5.61
CA ILE A 91 -22.17 0.42 -5.01
C ILE A 91 -21.21 0.02 -3.90
N SER A 92 -21.66 -0.87 -3.01
CA SER A 92 -20.86 -1.39 -1.91
C SER A 92 -19.56 -2.02 -2.40
N ASN A 93 -19.63 -2.95 -3.35
CA ASN A 93 -18.45 -3.65 -3.88
C ASN A 93 -17.44 -2.69 -4.50
N VAL A 94 -17.89 -1.69 -5.26
CA VAL A 94 -16.97 -0.72 -5.89
C VAL A 94 -16.29 0.17 -4.85
N ILE A 95 -17.03 0.68 -3.86
CA ILE A 95 -16.47 1.50 -2.79
C ILE A 95 -15.44 0.69 -1.98
N PHE A 96 -15.77 -0.55 -1.61
CA PHE A 96 -14.84 -1.41 -0.87
C PHE A 96 -13.60 -1.78 -1.70
N ASP A 97 -13.76 -2.05 -3.01
CA ASP A 97 -12.64 -2.34 -3.90
C ASP A 97 -11.68 -1.13 -4.02
N TRP A 98 -12.20 0.10 -4.08
CA TRP A 98 -11.39 1.32 -4.14
C TRP A 98 -10.67 1.62 -2.83
N ASP A 99 -11.36 1.54 -1.70
CA ASP A 99 -10.77 1.75 -0.36
C ASP A 99 -9.62 0.76 -0.10
N ASN A 100 -9.79 -0.48 -0.56
CA ASN A 100 -8.85 -1.56 -0.30
C ASN A 100 -7.80 -1.73 -1.40
N SER A 101 -7.51 -0.72 -2.22
CA SER A 101 -6.59 -0.83 -3.37
C SER A 101 -5.20 -1.44 -3.06
N LYS A 102 -4.71 -1.34 -1.82
CA LYS A 102 -3.43 -1.96 -1.38
C LYS A 102 -3.46 -3.49 -1.29
N ILE A 103 -4.62 -4.06 -0.99
CA ILE A 103 -4.84 -5.51 -0.77
C ILE A 103 -5.85 -6.11 -1.77
N GLY A 104 -6.70 -5.29 -2.38
CA GLY A 104 -7.64 -5.66 -3.42
C GLY A 104 -7.07 -5.43 -4.82
N TYR A 105 -7.95 -5.13 -5.76
CA TYR A 105 -7.56 -4.83 -7.14
C TYR A 105 -6.88 -3.46 -7.23
N ASP A 106 -5.91 -3.33 -8.13
CA ASP A 106 -5.27 -2.02 -8.35
C ASP A 106 -6.26 -1.04 -8.98
N ILE A 107 -6.27 0.21 -8.52
CA ILE A 107 -7.00 1.29 -9.19
C ILE A 107 -6.18 1.73 -10.39
N ASN A 108 -6.47 1.11 -11.54
CA ASN A 108 -5.84 1.41 -12.83
C ASN A 108 -6.91 1.56 -13.92
N LEU A 109 -6.52 2.02 -15.10
CA LEU A 109 -7.46 2.32 -16.19
C LEU A 109 -8.33 1.10 -16.58
N LYS A 110 -7.73 -0.10 -16.62
CA LYS A 110 -8.43 -1.35 -16.94
C LYS A 110 -9.50 -1.64 -15.89
N ASN A 111 -9.14 -1.65 -14.61
CA ASN A 111 -10.07 -2.02 -13.54
C ASN A 111 -11.15 -0.95 -13.33
N VAL A 112 -10.84 0.34 -13.50
CA VAL A 112 -11.84 1.42 -13.47
C VAL A 112 -12.85 1.30 -14.60
N GLN A 113 -12.42 0.89 -15.80
CA GLN A 113 -13.35 0.63 -16.89
C GLN A 113 -14.29 -0.56 -16.57
N LEU A 114 -13.79 -1.59 -15.88
CA LEU A 114 -14.59 -2.75 -15.45
C LEU A 114 -15.55 -2.42 -14.31
N TRP A 115 -15.14 -1.63 -13.30
CA TRP A 115 -16.05 -1.15 -12.26
C TRP A 115 -17.14 -0.25 -12.84
N LYS A 116 -16.81 0.59 -13.82
CA LYS A 116 -17.81 1.38 -14.55
C LYS A 116 -18.82 0.48 -15.28
N ASP A 117 -18.37 -0.52 -16.03
CA ASP A 117 -19.27 -1.49 -16.70
C ASP A 117 -20.12 -2.27 -15.69
N TYR A 118 -19.56 -2.60 -14.53
CA TYR A 118 -20.31 -3.24 -13.44
C TYR A 118 -21.43 -2.34 -12.89
N LEU A 119 -21.16 -1.05 -12.69
CA LEU A 119 -22.17 -0.08 -12.26
C LEU A 119 -23.25 0.14 -13.33
N GLU A 120 -22.88 0.20 -14.61
CA GLU A 120 -23.80 0.43 -15.72
C GLU A 120 -24.66 -0.81 -16.05
N ASN A 121 -24.07 -1.99 -16.03
CA ASN A 121 -24.65 -3.21 -16.63
C ASN A 121 -24.74 -4.41 -15.66
N GLY A 122 -24.21 -4.30 -14.44
CA GLY A 122 -24.22 -5.39 -13.44
C GLY A 122 -23.18 -6.49 -13.67
N ASN A 123 -22.25 -6.33 -14.62
CA ASN A 123 -21.27 -7.34 -14.98
C ASN A 123 -19.97 -7.23 -14.17
N TYR A 124 -19.84 -8.00 -13.07
CA TYR A 124 -18.61 -8.01 -12.27
C TYR A 124 -17.51 -8.87 -12.91
N ASN A 125 -16.65 -8.24 -13.72
CA ASN A 125 -15.67 -8.91 -14.58
C ASN A 125 -14.20 -8.70 -14.18
N LEU A 126 -13.91 -8.31 -12.93
CA LEU A 126 -12.52 -8.18 -12.46
C LEU A 126 -11.80 -9.54 -12.45
N ASP A 127 -10.54 -9.55 -12.88
CA ASP A 127 -9.76 -10.77 -13.01
C ASP A 127 -9.26 -11.26 -11.65
N LYS A 128 -9.93 -12.26 -11.09
CA LYS A 128 -9.53 -12.88 -9.81
C LYS A 128 -8.09 -13.42 -9.82
N ASN A 129 -7.50 -13.72 -10.97
CA ASN A 129 -6.10 -14.12 -11.04
C ASN A 129 -5.15 -12.93 -10.81
N GLU A 130 -5.57 -11.70 -11.09
CA GLU A 130 -4.81 -10.48 -10.79
C GLU A 130 -4.52 -10.38 -9.28
N LEU A 131 -5.50 -10.69 -8.42
CA LEU A 131 -5.27 -10.78 -6.98
C LEU A 131 -4.29 -11.89 -6.63
N LYS A 132 -4.45 -13.09 -7.21
CA LYS A 132 -3.53 -14.21 -6.96
C LYS A 132 -2.11 -13.87 -7.37
N GLU A 133 -1.91 -13.21 -8.50
CA GLU A 133 -0.60 -12.78 -8.98
C GLU A 133 -0.05 -11.59 -8.19
N LYS A 134 -0.88 -10.63 -7.78
CA LYS A 134 -0.51 -9.55 -6.85
C LYS A 134 -0.04 -10.13 -5.53
N PHE A 135 -0.75 -11.08 -4.95
CA PHE A 135 -0.32 -11.75 -3.72
C PHE A 135 0.78 -12.78 -3.91
N ARG A 136 1.00 -13.35 -5.11
CA ARG A 136 2.19 -14.18 -5.42
C ARG A 136 3.44 -13.34 -5.62
N SER A 137 3.32 -12.19 -6.29
CA SER A 137 4.44 -11.24 -6.49
C SER A 137 4.78 -10.51 -5.20
N LYS A 138 3.78 -10.03 -4.47
CA LYS A 138 3.91 -9.50 -3.10
C LYS A 138 4.27 -10.60 -2.11
N GLY A 139 3.85 -11.84 -2.35
CA GLY A 139 4.20 -13.03 -1.58
C GLY A 139 5.65 -13.45 -1.77
N LYS A 140 6.23 -13.39 -2.98
CA LYS A 140 7.68 -13.52 -3.17
C LYS A 140 8.45 -12.40 -2.48
N PHE A 141 7.94 -11.18 -2.48
CA PHE A 141 8.55 -10.04 -1.80
C PHE A 141 8.44 -10.13 -0.28
N LEU A 142 7.27 -10.50 0.25
CA LEU A 142 7.01 -10.74 1.66
C LEU A 142 7.80 -11.96 2.13
N ASN A 143 7.94 -12.99 1.31
CA ASN A 143 8.73 -14.18 1.60
C ASN A 143 10.25 -13.90 1.57
N LEU A 144 10.76 -13.10 0.62
CA LEU A 144 12.17 -12.69 0.64
C LEU A 144 12.46 -11.72 1.80
N TYR A 145 11.57 -10.76 2.06
CA TYR A 145 11.67 -9.86 3.21
C TYR A 145 11.65 -10.64 4.52
N GLN A 146 10.69 -11.55 4.72
CA GLN A 146 10.58 -12.40 5.90
C GLN A 146 11.78 -13.33 6.07
N GLN A 147 12.32 -13.87 4.98
CA GLN A 147 13.52 -14.71 5.06
C GLN A 147 14.77 -13.88 5.41
N ILE A 148 14.93 -12.68 4.86
CA ILE A 148 16.03 -11.78 5.24
C ILE A 148 15.86 -11.38 6.71
N ASP A 149 14.67 -10.93 7.10
CA ASP A 149 14.32 -10.58 8.47
C ASP A 149 14.63 -11.70 9.46
N GLN A 150 14.18 -12.93 9.16
CA GLN A 150 14.47 -14.11 9.95
C GLN A 150 15.97 -14.41 10.00
N ILE A 151 16.71 -14.24 8.90
CA ILE A 151 18.16 -14.46 8.91
C ILE A 151 18.87 -13.42 9.79
N LEU A 152 18.45 -12.16 9.75
CA LEU A 152 19.00 -11.12 10.61
C LEU A 152 18.69 -11.42 12.09
N TRP A 153 17.47 -11.85 12.40
CA TRP A 153 17.07 -12.25 13.75
C TRP A 153 17.84 -13.45 14.29
N GLU A 154 17.94 -14.53 13.52
CA GLU A 154 18.50 -15.81 14.00
C GLU A 154 20.03 -15.88 13.93
N TYR A 155 20.66 -15.21 12.96
CA TYR A 155 22.09 -15.43 12.65
C TYR A 155 22.95 -14.17 12.73
N TRP A 156 22.39 -12.97 12.60
CA TRP A 156 23.19 -11.75 12.67
C TRP A 156 23.37 -11.28 14.11
N ASP A 157 22.26 -11.10 14.83
CA ASP A 157 22.14 -10.81 16.28
C ASP A 157 23.42 -10.25 16.95
N PRO A 158 23.88 -9.05 16.57
CA PRO A 158 25.18 -8.54 17.00
C PRO A 158 25.22 -8.17 18.49
N ILE A 159 24.07 -8.00 19.15
CA ILE A 159 23.96 -7.73 20.60
C ILE A 159 23.45 -8.92 21.42
N GLY A 160 23.11 -10.06 20.79
CA GLY A 160 22.82 -11.31 21.48
C GLY A 160 21.46 -11.35 22.19
N ILE A 161 20.43 -10.73 21.63
CA ILE A 161 19.11 -10.54 22.28
C ILE A 161 17.98 -11.34 21.63
N ASN A 162 18.28 -12.19 20.64
CA ASN A 162 17.27 -12.89 19.85
C ASN A 162 16.34 -13.85 20.65
N ASP A 163 16.71 -14.21 21.88
CA ASP A 163 15.90 -15.02 22.80
C ASP A 163 15.15 -14.18 23.87
N ASP A 164 15.52 -12.89 24.03
CA ASP A 164 15.13 -12.05 25.18
C ASP A 164 14.37 -10.76 24.80
N ALA A 165 14.39 -10.35 23.53
CA ALA A 165 13.78 -9.10 23.05
C ALA A 165 12.61 -9.31 22.09
N PRO A 166 11.73 -8.30 21.92
CA PRO A 166 10.75 -8.27 20.85
C PRO A 166 11.38 -8.47 19.46
N ARG A 167 10.71 -9.25 18.62
CA ARG A 167 11.19 -9.65 17.28
C ARG A 167 11.45 -8.48 16.32
N ASP A 168 10.89 -7.31 16.59
CA ASP A 168 10.95 -6.13 15.74
C ASP A 168 12.24 -5.30 15.89
N GLU A 169 13.12 -5.62 16.84
CA GLU A 169 14.34 -4.84 17.12
C GLU A 169 15.26 -4.73 15.89
N TYR A 170 15.47 -5.83 15.15
CA TYR A 170 16.31 -5.84 13.95
C TYR A 170 15.55 -5.58 12.64
N GLN A 171 14.21 -5.56 12.70
CA GLN A 171 13.35 -5.39 11.53
C GLN A 171 13.58 -4.04 10.84
N GLY A 172 14.04 -3.02 11.58
CA GLY A 172 14.38 -1.71 11.05
C GLY A 172 15.50 -1.72 9.99
N TYR A 173 16.38 -2.73 9.99
CA TYR A 173 17.48 -2.84 9.03
C TYR A 173 17.14 -3.69 7.80
N THR A 174 16.12 -4.54 7.89
CA THR A 174 15.65 -5.42 6.81
C THR A 174 15.45 -4.69 5.47
N PRO A 175 14.85 -3.47 5.40
CA PRO A 175 14.68 -2.73 4.14
C PRO A 175 16.01 -2.36 3.45
N LEU A 176 17.06 -2.04 4.21
CA LEU A 176 18.37 -1.64 3.67
C LEU A 176 19.06 -2.84 3.00
N ILE A 177 19.01 -3.99 3.65
CA ILE A 177 19.58 -5.23 3.14
C ILE A 177 18.80 -5.75 1.93
N LEU A 178 17.47 -5.72 2.00
CA LEU A 178 16.60 -6.08 0.88
C LEU A 178 16.90 -5.25 -0.39
N LYS A 179 17.20 -3.95 -0.24
CA LYS A 179 17.59 -3.07 -1.36
C LYS A 179 18.89 -3.54 -2.04
N LEU A 180 19.88 -3.98 -1.25
CA LEU A 180 21.15 -4.50 -1.78
C LEU A 180 20.97 -5.82 -2.52
N VAL A 181 20.16 -6.73 -1.96
CA VAL A 181 19.80 -8.02 -2.59
C VAL A 181 19.10 -7.78 -3.92
N LYS A 182 18.11 -6.88 -3.96
CA LYS A 182 17.42 -6.50 -5.21
C LYS A 182 18.34 -5.89 -6.26
N SER A 183 19.40 -5.22 -5.83
CA SER A 183 20.42 -4.64 -6.71
C SER A 183 21.43 -5.68 -7.20
N LYS A 184 21.22 -6.98 -6.90
CA LYS A 184 22.12 -8.10 -7.20
C LYS A 184 23.54 -7.88 -6.67
N SER A 185 23.64 -7.26 -5.49
CA SER A 185 24.92 -7.06 -4.81
C SER A 185 25.49 -8.41 -4.36
N ASP A 186 26.81 -8.55 -4.41
CA ASP A 186 27.47 -9.74 -3.89
C ASP A 186 27.46 -9.77 -2.35
N SER A 187 27.89 -10.90 -1.78
CA SER A 187 27.86 -11.11 -0.33
C SER A 187 28.81 -10.16 0.39
N ALA A 188 29.91 -9.75 -0.25
CA ALA A 188 30.87 -8.82 0.34
C ALA A 188 30.24 -7.45 0.58
N LYS A 189 29.45 -6.95 -0.37
CA LYS A 189 28.76 -5.66 -0.26
C LYS A 189 27.60 -5.68 0.74
N ILE A 190 26.90 -6.80 0.86
CA ILE A 190 25.89 -6.99 1.92
C ILE A 190 26.56 -7.04 3.29
N ALA A 191 27.68 -7.76 3.42
CA ALA A 191 28.45 -7.86 4.65
C ALA A 191 29.02 -6.51 5.10
N GLU A 192 29.54 -5.71 4.18
CA GLU A 192 30.02 -4.34 4.45
C GLU A 192 28.90 -3.48 5.05
N LYS A 193 27.68 -3.55 4.48
CA LYS A 193 26.54 -2.80 5.03
C LYS A 193 26.11 -3.29 6.41
N LEU A 194 26.11 -4.59 6.67
CA LEU A 194 25.83 -5.13 8.02
C LEU A 194 26.88 -4.67 9.03
N TYR A 195 28.16 -4.70 8.66
CA TYR A 195 29.25 -4.25 9.50
C TYR A 195 29.20 -2.74 9.78
N GLU A 196 28.84 -1.94 8.78
CA GLU A 196 28.57 -0.50 8.96
C GLU A 196 27.43 -0.27 9.96
N ILE A 197 26.35 -1.06 9.89
CA ILE A 197 25.26 -0.95 10.87
C ILE A 197 25.76 -1.30 12.28
N GLU A 198 26.51 -2.39 12.45
CA GLU A 198 27.07 -2.78 13.75
C GLU A 198 27.94 -1.67 14.35
N THR A 199 28.80 -1.07 13.53
CA THR A 199 29.85 -0.13 13.99
C THR A 199 29.38 1.30 14.09
N GLU A 200 28.59 1.79 13.13
CA GLU A 200 28.21 3.20 13.02
C GLU A 200 26.82 3.49 13.59
N LEU A 201 25.88 2.55 13.50
CA LEU A 201 24.50 2.77 13.97
C LEU A 201 24.25 2.18 15.35
N ILE A 202 24.72 0.95 15.60
CA ILE A 202 24.58 0.28 16.91
C ILE A 202 25.73 0.71 17.86
N GLY A 203 26.92 0.99 17.31
CA GLY A 203 28.07 1.49 18.08
C GLY A 203 28.95 0.39 18.70
N LEU A 204 28.99 -0.79 18.09
CA LEU A 204 29.85 -1.92 18.50
C LEU A 204 31.20 -1.88 17.79
N SER A 205 32.14 -2.74 18.20
CA SER A 205 33.39 -2.95 17.46
C SER A 205 33.19 -3.67 16.11
N GLY A 206 32.03 -4.32 15.93
CA GLY A 206 31.65 -5.09 14.75
C GLY A 206 32.34 -6.46 14.62
N ASN A 207 31.75 -7.34 13.81
CA ASN A 207 32.26 -8.65 13.44
C ASN A 207 32.01 -8.93 11.95
N TYR A 208 32.96 -8.51 11.11
CA TYR A 208 32.85 -8.66 9.66
C TYR A 208 32.76 -10.13 9.20
N GLU A 209 33.43 -11.05 9.90
CA GLU A 209 33.37 -12.47 9.55
C GLU A 209 31.95 -13.03 9.75
N ASN A 210 31.24 -12.63 10.81
CA ASN A 210 29.85 -12.97 11.02
C ASN A 210 28.94 -12.32 9.96
N CYS A 211 29.13 -11.02 9.70
CA CYS A 211 28.43 -10.30 8.64
C CYS A 211 28.53 -11.00 7.29
N LEU A 212 29.71 -11.52 6.94
CA LEU A 212 29.93 -12.26 5.69
C LEU A 212 29.17 -13.58 5.65
N LYS A 213 29.18 -14.37 6.73
CA LYS A 213 28.41 -15.63 6.83
C LYS A 213 26.90 -15.38 6.68
N VAL A 214 26.40 -14.31 7.30
CA VAL A 214 25.00 -13.88 7.19
C VAL A 214 24.68 -13.45 5.76
N ALA A 215 25.53 -12.64 5.15
CA ALA A 215 25.37 -12.17 3.78
C ALA A 215 25.35 -13.32 2.75
N GLU A 216 26.16 -14.35 2.94
CA GLU A 216 26.14 -15.55 2.11
C GLU A 216 24.83 -16.33 2.22
N LYS A 217 24.27 -16.46 3.43
CA LYS A 217 22.95 -17.08 3.64
C LYS A 217 21.87 -16.30 2.88
N ILE A 218 21.88 -14.98 2.97
CA ILE A 218 20.93 -14.08 2.29
C ILE A 218 21.05 -14.23 0.77
N ASN A 219 22.26 -14.22 0.22
CA ASN A 219 22.45 -14.37 -1.23
C ASN A 219 22.08 -15.76 -1.77
N ASN A 220 22.13 -16.80 -0.94
CA ASN A 220 21.69 -18.13 -1.32
C ASN A 220 20.15 -18.27 -1.39
N LEU A 221 19.38 -17.32 -0.86
CA LEU A 221 17.92 -17.28 -1.01
C LEU A 221 17.50 -17.09 -2.48
N GLU A 222 18.21 -16.24 -3.22
CA GLU A 222 17.96 -16.01 -4.66
C GLU A 222 18.29 -17.26 -5.50
N LYS A 223 19.37 -17.97 -5.19
CA LYS A 223 19.80 -19.17 -5.94
C LYS A 223 18.82 -20.34 -5.85
N LYS A 224 18.05 -20.44 -4.76
CA LYS A 224 17.02 -21.48 -4.58
C LYS A 224 15.70 -21.18 -5.30
N ASN A 225 15.47 -19.94 -5.72
CA ASN A 225 14.23 -19.52 -6.39
C ASN A 225 14.32 -19.57 -7.94
N VAL A 226 15.44 -20.09 -8.48
CA VAL A 226 15.73 -20.19 -9.94
C VAL A 226 15.74 -21.66 -10.43
N VAL A 227 15.31 -22.62 -9.59
CA VAL A 227 15.14 -24.04 -9.98
C VAL A 227 13.65 -24.36 -10.12
#